data_AF-A0A382W6F6-F1
#
_entry.id   AF-A0A382W6F6-F1
#
_cell.length_a   1.000
_cell.length_b   1.000
_cell.length_c   1.000
_cell.angle_alpha   90.00
_cell.angle_beta   90.00
_cell.angle_gamma   90.00
#
_symmetry.space_group_name_H-M   'P 1'
#
loop_
_entity.id
_entity.type
_entity.pdbx_description
1 polymer ?
#
loop_
_entity_poly.entity_id
_entity_poly.type
_entity_poly.pdbx_seq_one_letter_code
_entity_poly.pdbx_strand_id
1 'polypeptide(L)'
;MLNQYSRNLLGKFLSLYQSSDQISIANLSEIILFTCGINRVLRLVVEPNFSNEIKRTLFNQNLYFSSGKLYEAIKDNGWSSISNKPIDNKMHTKVLLVLGNELSDVEDCYKNELKGDFRISGKYFNYPDCCINSYPAISSSQDKWANSLIENSGPGPYPCWSNRLATGWGGACFSGELFPCSLHCQNAIAIGKKTYNCLLDIGFKKL
;
A
#
# COMPACT_ATOMS: atom_id res chain seq x y z
N MET A 1 -14.74 -10.82 13.01
CA MET A 1 -13.99 -12.10 13.00
C MET A 1 -13.75 -12.53 11.56
N LEU A 2 -12.49 -12.56 11.13
CA LEU A 2 -12.11 -12.99 9.79
C LEU A 2 -12.44 -14.47 9.56
N ASN A 3 -12.90 -14.79 8.35
CA ASN A 3 -13.16 -16.16 7.96
C ASN A 3 -11.84 -16.95 7.78
N GLN A 4 -11.94 -18.27 7.71
CA GLN A 4 -10.77 -19.16 7.58
C GLN A 4 -9.94 -18.84 6.34
N TYR A 5 -10.59 -18.45 5.24
CA TYR A 5 -9.92 -18.10 3.99
C TYR A 5 -9.02 -16.86 4.17
N SER A 6 -9.53 -15.77 4.74
CA SER A 6 -8.76 -14.55 5.03
C SER A 6 -7.56 -14.82 5.94
N ARG A 7 -7.71 -15.68 6.94
CA ARG A 7 -6.60 -16.07 7.83
C ARG A 7 -5.52 -16.85 7.10
N ASN A 8 -5.91 -17.83 6.27
CA ASN A 8 -4.97 -18.60 5.46
C ASN A 8 -4.22 -17.70 4.47
N LEU A 9 -4.93 -16.77 3.81
CA LEU A 9 -4.35 -15.81 2.89
C LEU A 9 -3.34 -14.90 3.59
N LEU A 10 -3.70 -14.34 4.75
CA LEU A 10 -2.79 -13.52 5.54
C LEU A 10 -1.55 -14.32 5.99
N GLY A 11 -1.73 -15.55 6.47
CA GLY A 11 -0.61 -16.42 6.86
C GLY A 11 0.39 -16.65 5.73
N LYS A 12 -0.08 -16.78 4.49
CA LYS A 12 0.79 -16.88 3.31
C LYS A 12 1.55 -15.58 3.06
N PHE A 13 0.91 -14.41 3.18
CA PHE A 13 1.62 -13.13 3.07
C PHE A 13 2.65 -12.93 4.18
N LEU A 14 2.34 -13.30 5.42
CA LEU A 14 3.28 -13.23 6.53
C LEU A 14 4.48 -14.15 6.32
N SER A 15 4.28 -15.34 5.72
CA SER A 15 5.38 -16.22 5.32
C SER A 15 6.27 -15.58 4.26
N LEU A 16 5.68 -14.89 3.26
CA LEU A 16 6.44 -14.16 2.24
C LEU A 16 7.21 -12.97 2.82
N TYR A 17 6.61 -12.26 3.77
CA TYR A 17 7.27 -11.19 4.52
C TYR A 17 8.45 -11.69 5.36
N GLN A 18 8.33 -12.88 5.96
CA GLN A 18 9.43 -13.49 6.72
C GLN A 18 10.55 -14.04 5.83
N SER A 19 10.25 -14.43 4.58
CA SER A 19 11.23 -15.01 3.66
C SER A 19 11.98 -13.99 2.80
N SER A 20 11.55 -12.72 2.77
CA SER A 20 12.17 -11.68 1.94
C SER A 20 11.99 -10.28 2.53
N ASP A 21 13.01 -9.45 2.32
CA ASP A 21 13.03 -8.01 2.60
C ASP A 21 12.24 -7.15 1.59
N GLN A 22 11.70 -7.75 0.51
CA GLN A 22 10.98 -7.03 -0.54
C GLN A 22 9.55 -6.63 -0.15
N ILE A 23 9.00 -7.22 0.91
CA ILE A 23 7.77 -6.73 1.54
C ILE A 23 8.20 -5.88 2.73
N SER A 24 8.09 -4.57 2.59
CA SER A 24 8.39 -3.66 3.71
C SER A 24 7.30 -3.76 4.78
N ILE A 25 7.64 -3.36 6.01
CA ILE A 25 6.64 -3.22 7.09
C ILE A 25 5.49 -2.28 6.71
N ALA A 26 5.79 -1.27 5.88
CA ALA A 26 4.83 -0.34 5.29
C ALA A 26 3.77 -1.06 4.43
N ASN A 27 4.13 -2.16 3.76
CA ASN A 27 3.18 -2.95 2.97
C ASN A 27 2.26 -3.82 3.83
N LEU A 28 2.58 -4.07 5.11
CA LEU A 28 1.75 -4.93 5.95
C LEU A 28 0.36 -4.33 6.17
N SER A 29 0.25 -3.01 6.33
CA SER A 29 -1.05 -2.34 6.45
C SER A 29 -1.96 -2.61 5.25
N GLU A 30 -1.41 -2.52 4.03
CA GLU A 30 -2.13 -2.81 2.78
C GLU A 30 -2.53 -4.29 2.69
N ILE A 31 -1.65 -5.20 3.09
CA ILE A 31 -1.92 -6.65 3.13
C ILE A 31 -3.06 -6.95 4.13
N ILE A 32 -3.06 -6.32 5.30
CA ILE A 32 -4.11 -6.49 6.30
C ILE A 32 -5.44 -5.95 5.77
N LEU A 33 -5.44 -4.75 5.19
CA LEU A 33 -6.62 -4.14 4.59
C LEU A 33 -7.21 -5.02 3.47
N PHE A 34 -6.35 -5.59 2.62
CA PHE A 34 -6.76 -6.50 1.56
C PHE A 34 -7.32 -7.82 2.10
N THR A 35 -6.62 -8.47 3.04
CA THR A 35 -7.07 -9.75 3.64
C THR A 35 -8.36 -9.60 4.45
N CYS A 36 -8.62 -8.39 4.98
CA CYS A 36 -9.90 -8.01 5.58
C CYS A 36 -11.02 -7.66 4.60
N GLY A 37 -10.75 -7.65 3.29
CA GLY A 37 -11.73 -7.26 2.27
C GLY A 37 -12.07 -5.76 2.28
N ILE A 38 -11.23 -4.93 2.90
CA ILE A 38 -11.39 -3.46 2.87
C ILE A 38 -10.85 -2.91 1.55
N ASN A 39 -9.64 -3.33 1.18
CA ASN A 39 -9.09 -3.02 -0.13
C ASN A 39 -9.55 -4.08 -1.13
N ARG A 40 -9.99 -3.65 -2.32
CA ARG A 40 -10.44 -4.56 -3.38
C ARG A 40 -9.28 -5.28 -4.05
N VAL A 41 -8.14 -4.61 -4.08
CA VAL A 41 -6.89 -5.09 -4.66
C VAL A 41 -5.73 -4.80 -3.72
N LEU A 42 -4.66 -5.57 -3.86
CA LEU A 42 -3.36 -5.31 -3.26
C LEU A 42 -2.35 -5.02 -4.38
N ARG A 43 -1.54 -3.98 -4.18
CA ARG A 43 -0.46 -3.59 -5.09
C ARG A 43 0.89 -3.76 -4.39
N LEU A 44 1.79 -4.47 -5.05
CA LEU A 44 3.17 -4.69 -4.61
C LEU A 44 4.12 -4.29 -5.73
N VAL A 45 5.29 -3.75 -5.36
CA VAL A 45 6.38 -3.45 -6.28
C VAL A 45 7.60 -4.21 -5.79
N VAL A 46 8.01 -5.19 -6.59
CA VAL A 46 8.93 -6.24 -6.18
C VAL A 46 9.84 -6.63 -7.34
N GLU A 47 10.90 -7.38 -7.04
CA GLU A 47 11.75 -8.00 -8.05
C GLU A 47 10.99 -9.07 -8.86
N PRO A 48 11.37 -9.30 -10.13
CA PRO A 48 10.70 -10.29 -10.99
C PRO A 48 10.62 -11.69 -10.38
N ASN A 49 11.70 -12.16 -9.76
CA ASN A 49 11.75 -13.48 -9.14
C ASN A 49 10.77 -13.60 -7.97
N PHE A 50 10.66 -12.55 -7.16
CA PHE A 50 9.79 -12.54 -6.00
C PHE A 50 8.31 -12.36 -6.41
N SER A 51 8.01 -11.61 -7.47
CA SER A 51 6.67 -11.60 -8.08
C SER A 51 6.21 -13.02 -8.46
N ASN A 52 7.11 -13.84 -9.05
CA ASN A 52 6.78 -15.22 -9.39
C ASN A 52 6.58 -16.08 -8.13
N GLU A 53 7.36 -15.87 -7.08
CA GLU A 53 7.19 -16.54 -5.79
C GLU A 53 5.84 -16.21 -5.14
N ILE A 54 5.43 -14.94 -5.14
CA ILE A 54 4.12 -14.50 -4.65
C ILE A 54 3.01 -15.23 -5.41
N LYS A 55 3.05 -15.20 -6.75
CA LYS A 55 2.05 -15.88 -7.60
C LYS A 55 1.98 -17.38 -7.32
N ARG A 56 3.12 -18.05 -7.17
CA ARG A 56 3.19 -19.48 -6.84
C ARG A 56 2.58 -19.77 -5.47
N THR A 57 2.92 -18.97 -4.47
CA THR A 57 2.43 -19.14 -3.08
C THR A 57 0.91 -18.94 -2.99
N LEU A 58 0.39 -18.01 -3.79
CA LEU A 58 -1.01 -17.61 -3.81
C LEU A 58 -1.84 -18.29 -4.91
N PHE A 59 -1.26 -19.17 -5.72
CA PHE A 59 -1.92 -19.78 -6.89
C PHE A 59 -3.28 -20.42 -6.56
N ASN A 60 -3.38 -21.11 -5.43
CA ASN A 60 -4.60 -21.79 -4.99
C ASN A 60 -5.56 -20.88 -4.18
N GLN A 61 -5.47 -19.56 -4.27
CA GLN A 61 -6.29 -18.63 -3.49
C GLN A 61 -7.43 -17.99 -4.28
N ASN A 62 -7.77 -18.48 -5.49
CA ASN A 62 -8.82 -17.84 -6.32
C ASN A 62 -8.60 -16.32 -6.51
N LEU A 63 -7.34 -15.93 -6.69
CA LEU A 63 -6.96 -14.53 -6.93
C LEU A 63 -6.59 -14.34 -8.40
N TYR A 64 -6.98 -13.20 -8.95
CA TYR A 64 -6.50 -12.72 -10.24
C TYR A 64 -5.22 -11.92 -10.05
N PHE A 65 -4.34 -11.96 -11.05
CA PHE A 65 -3.06 -11.26 -11.04
C PHE A 65 -2.86 -10.51 -12.34
N SER A 66 -2.49 -9.23 -12.25
CA SER A 66 -1.93 -8.45 -13.35
C SER A 66 -0.52 -8.01 -12.96
N SER A 67 0.42 -8.14 -13.89
CA SER A 67 1.79 -7.73 -13.62
C SER A 67 2.52 -7.25 -14.86
N GLY A 68 3.45 -6.32 -14.67
CA GLY A 68 4.34 -5.89 -15.73
C GLY A 68 5.53 -5.10 -15.21
N LYS A 69 6.46 -4.83 -16.12
CA LYS A 69 7.68 -4.10 -15.82
C LYS A 69 7.38 -2.64 -15.47
N LEU A 70 8.06 -2.13 -14.46
CA LEU A 70 8.13 -0.70 -14.13
C LEU A 70 9.53 -0.32 -13.67
N TYR A 71 9.70 0.96 -13.41
CA TYR A 71 10.91 1.56 -12.88
C TYR A 71 10.60 2.24 -11.55
N GLU A 72 11.34 1.92 -10.49
CA GLU A 72 11.16 2.47 -9.15
C GLU A 72 12.38 3.32 -8.76
N ALA A 73 12.13 4.50 -8.22
CA ALA A 73 13.11 5.32 -7.54
C ALA A 73 12.78 5.35 -6.04
N ILE A 74 13.74 4.96 -5.20
CA ILE A 74 13.62 5.03 -3.74
C ILE A 74 14.51 6.16 -3.26
N LYS A 75 13.97 7.02 -2.39
CA LYS A 75 14.70 8.09 -1.73
C LYS A 75 15.03 7.70 -0.30
N ASP A 76 16.14 8.21 0.23
CA ASP A 76 16.60 7.94 1.60
C ASP A 76 15.64 8.46 2.68
N ASN A 77 14.67 9.30 2.32
CA ASN A 77 13.65 9.84 3.22
C ASN A 77 12.36 8.99 3.30
N GLY A 78 12.40 7.74 2.81
CA GLY A 78 11.27 6.81 2.81
C GLY A 78 10.24 7.07 1.71
N TRP A 79 10.46 8.02 0.81
CA TRP A 79 9.61 8.22 -0.36
C TRP A 79 10.02 7.29 -1.50
N SER A 80 9.05 6.62 -2.12
CA SER A 80 9.25 5.87 -3.37
C SER A 80 8.34 6.38 -4.48
N SER A 81 8.85 6.36 -5.70
CA SER A 81 8.16 6.78 -6.92
C SER A 81 8.26 5.69 -7.97
N ILE A 82 7.17 5.43 -8.68
CA ILE A 82 7.14 4.47 -9.79
C ILE A 82 6.87 5.14 -11.13
N SER A 83 7.37 4.53 -12.21
CA SER A 83 7.19 4.99 -13.58
C SER A 83 7.11 3.82 -14.56
N ASN A 84 6.36 4.00 -15.64
CA ASN A 84 6.29 3.06 -16.76
C ASN A 84 7.45 3.22 -17.76
N LYS A 85 8.25 4.29 -17.62
CA LYS A 85 9.43 4.59 -18.44
C LYS A 85 10.62 4.87 -17.52
N PRO A 86 11.85 4.54 -17.94
CA PRO A 86 13.03 4.93 -17.18
C PRO A 86 13.10 6.47 -17.16
N ILE A 87 13.12 7.06 -15.97
CA ILE A 87 13.23 8.52 -15.81
C ILE A 87 14.72 8.91 -15.70
N ASP A 88 15.56 8.05 -15.13
CA ASP A 88 16.99 8.22 -15.01
C ASP A 88 17.74 6.88 -14.84
N ASN A 89 19.07 6.94 -14.73
CA ASN A 89 19.93 5.78 -14.50
C ASN A 89 19.89 5.26 -13.05
N LYS A 90 19.18 5.95 -12.14
CA LYS A 90 19.06 5.57 -10.73
C LYS A 90 17.83 4.71 -10.47
N MET A 91 16.91 4.60 -11.43
CA MET A 91 15.74 3.75 -11.29
C MET A 91 16.06 2.26 -11.41
N HIS A 92 15.51 1.49 -10.49
CA HIS A 92 15.60 0.03 -10.50
C HIS A 92 14.45 -0.56 -11.31
N THR A 93 14.76 -1.53 -12.17
CA THR A 93 13.72 -2.32 -12.84
C THR A 93 13.01 -3.18 -11.81
N LYS A 94 11.69 -3.04 -11.71
CA LYS A 94 10.82 -3.82 -10.82
C LYS A 94 9.62 -4.37 -11.58
N VAL A 95 8.79 -5.13 -10.89
CA VAL A 95 7.48 -5.60 -11.35
C VAL A 95 6.39 -4.94 -10.52
N LEU A 96 5.41 -4.32 -11.19
CA LEU A 96 4.13 -3.96 -10.58
C LEU A 96 3.35 -5.25 -10.52
N LEU A 97 2.92 -5.67 -9.33
CA LEU A 97 2.00 -6.77 -9.14
C LEU A 97 0.73 -6.24 -8.50
N VAL A 98 -0.38 -6.35 -9.23
CA VAL A 98 -1.73 -6.08 -8.70
C VAL A 98 -2.46 -7.41 -8.61
N LEU A 99 -3.07 -7.67 -7.46
CA LEU A 99 -3.84 -8.89 -7.22
C LEU A 99 -5.13 -8.59 -6.46
N GLY A 100 -6.16 -9.41 -6.68
CA GLY A 100 -7.50 -9.18 -6.15
C GLY A 100 -8.46 -10.31 -6.45
N ASN A 101 -9.67 -10.22 -5.89
CA ASN A 101 -10.70 -11.27 -6.07
C ASN A 101 -11.49 -11.11 -7.37
N GLU A 102 -11.49 -9.91 -7.97
CA GLU A 102 -12.24 -9.59 -9.20
C GLU A 102 -11.28 -9.21 -10.33
N LEU A 103 -11.39 -9.89 -11.47
CA LEU A 103 -10.49 -9.66 -12.61
C LEU A 103 -10.56 -8.23 -13.13
N SER A 104 -11.77 -7.66 -13.23
CA SER A 104 -12.00 -6.29 -13.72
C SER A 104 -11.31 -5.26 -12.83
N ASP A 105 -11.38 -5.42 -11.51
CA ASP A 105 -10.76 -4.50 -10.56
C ASP A 105 -9.22 -4.58 -10.65
N VAL A 106 -8.68 -5.79 -10.78
CA VAL A 106 -7.24 -6.03 -10.91
C VAL A 106 -6.70 -5.42 -12.20
N GLU A 107 -7.35 -5.67 -13.33
CA GLU A 107 -6.92 -5.14 -14.62
C GLU A 107 -7.03 -3.63 -14.71
N ASP A 108 -8.13 -3.04 -14.24
CA ASP A 108 -8.33 -1.59 -14.32
C ASP A 108 -7.38 -0.86 -13.38
N CYS A 109 -7.21 -1.33 -12.14
CA CYS A 109 -6.22 -0.77 -11.23
C CYS A 109 -4.81 -0.83 -11.81
N TYR A 110 -4.41 -1.98 -12.38
CA TYR A 110 -3.10 -2.15 -13.00
C TYR A 110 -2.87 -1.19 -14.19
N LYS A 111 -3.86 -1.07 -15.08
CA LYS A 111 -3.78 -0.16 -16.24
C LYS A 111 -3.65 1.30 -15.79
N ASN A 112 -4.37 1.70 -14.75
CA ASN A 112 -4.34 3.09 -14.25
C ASN A 112 -3.07 3.40 -13.46
N GLU A 113 -2.53 2.48 -12.66
CA GLU A 113 -1.20 2.62 -12.04
C GLU A 113 -0.12 2.84 -13.10
N LEU A 114 -0.13 2.05 -14.19
CA LEU A 114 0.84 2.21 -15.28
C LEU A 114 0.69 3.52 -16.06
N LYS A 115 -0.51 4.07 -16.16
CA LYS A 115 -0.76 5.38 -16.80
C LYS A 115 -0.44 6.55 -15.86
N GLY A 116 -0.24 6.29 -14.57
CA GLY A 116 -0.11 7.33 -13.55
C GLY A 116 -1.44 7.98 -13.16
N ASP A 117 -2.59 7.36 -13.47
CA ASP A 117 -3.90 7.85 -13.06
C ASP A 117 -4.20 7.47 -11.61
N PHE A 118 -3.55 8.18 -10.70
CA PHE A 118 -3.64 7.98 -9.26
C PHE A 118 -5.06 8.20 -8.70
N ARG A 119 -5.91 8.98 -9.40
CA ARG A 119 -7.29 9.25 -8.96
C ARG A 119 -8.17 8.02 -9.11
N ILE A 120 -7.94 7.23 -10.14
CA ILE A 120 -8.64 5.97 -10.37
C ILE A 120 -8.02 4.89 -9.49
N SER A 121 -6.69 4.71 -9.52
CA SER A 121 -6.04 3.64 -8.75
C SER A 121 -6.24 3.78 -7.24
N GLY A 122 -6.20 5.02 -6.70
CA GLY A 122 -6.43 5.29 -5.29
C GLY A 122 -7.78 4.77 -4.77
N LYS A 123 -8.82 4.76 -5.61
CA LYS A 123 -10.14 4.24 -5.24
C LYS A 123 -10.15 2.72 -5.08
N TYR A 124 -9.38 1.99 -5.87
CA TYR A 124 -9.25 0.54 -5.76
C TYR A 124 -8.55 0.09 -4.47
N PHE A 125 -7.62 0.90 -4.00
CA PHE A 125 -6.96 0.76 -2.69
C PHE A 125 -7.78 1.36 -1.54
N ASN A 126 -9.03 1.76 -1.80
CA ASN A 126 -9.96 2.32 -0.81
C ASN A 126 -9.45 3.60 -0.12
N TYR A 127 -8.55 4.38 -0.75
CA TYR A 127 -8.16 5.68 -0.22
C TYR A 127 -9.29 6.69 -0.36
N PRO A 128 -9.55 7.51 0.67
CA PRO A 128 -10.57 8.54 0.60
C PRO A 128 -10.11 9.72 -0.25
N ASP A 129 -11.09 10.47 -0.78
CA ASP A 129 -10.84 11.61 -1.68
C ASP A 129 -9.88 12.65 -1.08
N CYS A 130 -9.91 12.85 0.24
CA CYS A 130 -8.96 13.75 0.91
C CYS A 130 -7.49 13.35 0.63
N CYS A 131 -7.16 12.06 0.64
CA CYS A 131 -5.81 11.58 0.41
C CYS A 131 -5.47 11.59 -1.08
N ILE A 132 -6.40 11.19 -1.94
CA ILE A 132 -6.25 11.25 -3.39
C ILE A 132 -6.00 12.69 -3.85
N ASN A 133 -6.73 13.66 -3.29
CA ASN A 133 -6.59 15.07 -3.64
C ASN A 133 -5.34 15.73 -3.06
N SER A 134 -4.83 15.25 -1.91
CA SER A 134 -3.55 15.70 -1.36
C SER A 134 -2.33 15.16 -2.11
N TYR A 135 -2.45 14.01 -2.79
CA TYR A 135 -1.34 13.32 -3.44
C TYR A 135 -0.49 14.23 -4.34
N PRO A 136 -1.04 15.01 -5.31
CA PRO A 136 -0.23 15.84 -6.20
C PRO A 136 0.66 16.88 -5.51
N ALA A 137 0.17 17.49 -4.42
CA ALA A 137 0.91 18.52 -3.69
C ALA A 137 2.07 17.91 -2.88
N ILE A 138 1.86 16.72 -2.31
CA ILE A 138 2.88 16.02 -1.53
C ILE A 138 3.88 15.33 -2.47
N SER A 139 3.40 14.72 -3.55
CA SER A 139 4.23 14.03 -4.55
C SER A 139 5.07 14.97 -5.39
N SER A 140 4.73 16.26 -5.49
CA SER A 140 5.58 17.27 -6.14
C SER A 140 6.70 17.77 -5.23
N SER A 141 6.60 17.52 -3.92
CA SER A 141 7.54 17.93 -2.88
C SER A 141 8.21 16.74 -2.19
N GLN A 142 8.53 15.69 -2.95
CA GLN A 142 9.01 14.39 -2.45
C GLN A 142 10.20 14.49 -1.49
N ASP A 143 11.12 15.43 -1.70
CA ASP A 143 12.30 15.60 -0.82
C ASP A 143 11.94 16.16 0.56
N LYS A 144 10.78 16.83 0.66
CA LYS A 144 10.26 17.47 1.87
C LYS A 144 8.86 16.97 2.21
N TRP A 145 8.50 15.75 1.79
CA TRP A 145 7.14 15.23 1.86
C TRP A 145 6.55 15.30 3.28
N ALA A 146 7.38 15.06 4.31
CA ALA A 146 6.96 15.12 5.70
C ALA A 146 6.58 16.54 6.14
N ASN A 147 7.32 17.56 5.71
CA ASN A 147 6.98 18.96 5.97
C ASN A 147 5.69 19.34 5.24
N SER A 148 5.59 18.98 3.96
CA SER A 148 4.37 19.21 3.17
C SER A 148 3.16 18.51 3.79
N LEU A 149 3.33 17.32 4.36
CA LEU A 149 2.27 16.60 5.09
C LEU A 149 1.82 17.39 6.33
N ILE A 150 2.76 17.87 7.14
CA ILE A 150 2.48 18.64 8.37
C ILE A 150 1.79 19.96 8.03
N GLU A 151 2.31 20.70 7.05
CA GLU A 151 1.73 21.96 6.57
C GLU A 151 0.28 21.76 6.06
N ASN A 152 0.05 20.71 5.26
CA ASN A 152 -1.29 20.34 4.79
C ASN A 152 -2.22 19.84 5.90
N SER A 153 -1.67 19.42 7.04
CA SER A 153 -2.44 18.91 8.18
C SER A 153 -2.78 19.99 9.19
N GLY A 154 -2.02 21.08 9.25
CA GLY A 154 -2.16 22.08 10.32
C GLY A 154 -1.67 21.55 11.68
N PRO A 155 -1.93 22.29 12.78
CA PRO A 155 -1.43 21.93 14.11
C PRO A 155 -2.05 20.63 14.66
N GLY A 156 -1.27 19.92 15.46
CA GLY A 156 -1.68 18.69 16.14
C GLY A 156 -2.56 18.93 17.39
N PRO A 157 -2.85 17.87 18.17
CA PRO A 157 -2.27 16.51 18.09
C PRO A 157 -2.81 15.68 16.93
N TYR A 158 -1.96 14.83 16.35
CA TYR A 158 -2.34 13.93 15.24
C TYR A 158 -2.72 12.54 15.75
N PRO A 159 -3.85 11.97 15.31
CA PRO A 159 -4.21 10.59 15.65
C PRO A 159 -3.18 9.58 15.12
N CYS A 160 -2.85 8.57 15.92
CA CYS A 160 -1.92 7.52 15.50
C CYS A 160 -2.43 6.71 14.28
N TRP A 161 -3.76 6.64 14.09
CA TRP A 161 -4.41 5.85 13.04
C TRP A 161 -4.09 6.30 11.61
N SER A 162 -3.76 7.57 11.42
CA SER A 162 -3.45 8.19 10.13
C SER A 162 -2.01 8.72 10.08
N ASN A 163 -1.18 8.38 11.08
CA ASN A 163 0.15 8.95 11.22
C ASN A 163 1.17 8.31 10.26
N ARG A 164 1.22 8.80 9.03
CA ARG A 164 2.22 8.41 8.01
C ARG A 164 3.66 8.77 8.40
N LEU A 165 3.87 9.70 9.33
CA LEU A 165 5.23 10.05 9.75
C LEU A 165 5.98 8.83 10.31
N ALA A 166 5.27 7.83 10.86
CA ALA A 166 5.88 6.59 11.35
C ALA A 166 6.74 5.88 10.29
N THR A 167 6.37 5.94 9.01
CA THR A 167 7.08 5.30 7.90
C THR A 167 8.48 5.87 7.70
N GLY A 168 8.70 7.15 8.01
CA GLY A 168 10.01 7.80 7.90
C GLY A 168 11.07 7.24 8.84
N TRP A 169 10.69 6.44 9.84
CA TRP A 169 11.56 5.87 10.87
C TRP A 169 11.49 4.33 10.85
N GLY A 170 10.99 3.74 9.76
CA GLY A 170 10.84 2.29 9.61
C GLY A 170 9.58 1.71 10.26
N GLY A 171 8.58 2.53 10.58
CA GLY A 171 7.25 2.08 11.03
C GLY A 171 6.26 1.90 9.88
N ALA A 172 4.97 1.79 10.23
CA ALA A 172 3.87 1.72 9.29
C ALA A 172 2.66 2.55 9.77
N CYS A 173 1.90 3.09 8.83
CA CYS A 173 0.65 3.78 9.04
C CYS A 173 -0.53 2.81 8.88
N PHE A 174 -1.46 2.83 9.82
CA PHE A 174 -2.62 1.93 9.75
C PHE A 174 -3.54 2.24 8.55
N SER A 175 -3.59 3.48 8.08
CA SER A 175 -4.43 3.85 6.93
C SER A 175 -3.80 3.50 5.57
N GLY A 176 -2.61 2.91 5.53
CA GLY A 176 -1.87 2.61 4.31
C GLY A 176 -0.84 3.68 3.93
N GLU A 177 0.00 3.34 2.95
CA GLU A 177 1.22 4.07 2.58
C GLU A 177 1.23 4.67 1.17
N LEU A 178 0.29 4.29 0.31
CA LEU A 178 0.31 4.68 -1.10
C LEU A 178 -0.09 6.15 -1.31
N PHE A 179 -1.06 6.67 -0.55
CA PHE A 179 -1.57 8.03 -0.71
C PHE A 179 -1.40 8.85 0.59
N PRO A 180 -0.42 9.77 0.65
CA PRO A 180 -0.22 10.63 1.81
C PRO A 180 -1.40 11.58 1.91
N CYS A 181 -1.82 11.83 3.14
CA CYS A 181 -3.08 12.45 3.47
C CYS A 181 -2.87 13.50 4.55
N SER A 182 -3.78 14.48 4.64
CA SER A 182 -3.88 15.27 5.87
C SER A 182 -4.06 14.33 7.08
N LEU A 183 -3.27 14.55 8.12
CA LEU A 183 -3.28 13.76 9.36
C LEU A 183 -4.62 13.85 10.09
N HIS A 184 -5.44 14.87 9.80
CA HIS A 184 -6.79 15.06 10.32
C HIS A 184 -7.91 14.52 9.43
N CYS A 185 -7.59 13.86 8.31
CA CYS A 185 -8.64 13.32 7.45
C CYS A 185 -9.43 12.21 8.17
N GLN A 186 -10.70 12.51 8.49
CA GLN A 186 -11.57 11.61 9.26
C GLN A 186 -11.78 10.26 8.58
N ASN A 187 -11.87 10.24 7.25
CA ASN A 187 -12.02 8.99 6.51
C ASN A 187 -10.74 8.13 6.55
N ALA A 188 -9.56 8.75 6.49
CA ALA A 188 -8.29 8.03 6.63
C ALA A 188 -8.13 7.48 8.07
N ILE A 189 -8.50 8.27 9.07
CA ILE A 189 -8.55 7.84 10.48
C ILE A 189 -9.51 6.65 10.65
N ALA A 190 -10.68 6.68 10.00
CA ALA A 190 -11.63 5.59 10.05
C ALA A 190 -11.07 4.30 9.41
N ILE A 191 -10.35 4.40 8.29
CA ILE A 191 -9.65 3.26 7.69
C ILE A 191 -8.58 2.73 8.66
N GLY A 192 -7.75 3.60 9.23
CA GLY A 192 -6.72 3.19 10.19
C GLY A 192 -7.28 2.47 11.42
N LYS A 193 -8.41 2.94 11.95
CA LYS A 193 -9.14 2.25 13.02
C LYS A 193 -9.65 0.87 12.58
N LYS A 194 -10.14 0.74 11.34
CA LYS A 194 -10.55 -0.57 10.79
C LYS A 194 -9.36 -1.51 10.66
N THR A 195 -8.22 -1.05 10.16
CA THR A 195 -6.97 -1.84 10.08
C THR A 195 -6.54 -2.32 11.46
N TYR A 196 -6.59 -1.46 12.47
CA TYR A 196 -6.28 -1.84 13.84
C TYR A 196 -7.23 -2.90 14.39
N ASN A 197 -8.55 -2.72 14.20
CA ASN A 197 -9.52 -3.73 14.62
C ASN A 197 -9.31 -5.07 13.90
N CYS A 198 -8.96 -5.02 12.61
CA CYS A 198 -8.55 -6.19 11.83
C CYS A 198 -7.35 -6.91 12.45
N LEU A 199 -6.30 -6.16 12.84
CA LEU A 199 -5.13 -6.70 13.54
C LEU A 199 -5.51 -7.40 14.85
N LEU A 200 -6.39 -6.80 15.65
CA LEU A 200 -6.86 -7.42 16.87
C LEU A 200 -7.62 -8.73 16.58
N ASP A 201 -8.45 -8.75 15.54
CA ASP A 201 -9.27 -9.89 15.11
C ASP A 201 -8.45 -11.08 14.55
N ILE A 202 -7.26 -10.84 14.00
CA ILE A 202 -6.34 -11.90 13.53
C ILE A 202 -5.48 -12.50 14.65
N GLY A 203 -5.64 -12.04 15.90
CA GLY A 203 -5.00 -12.65 17.07
C GLY A 203 -4.08 -11.73 17.86
N PHE A 204 -3.85 -10.49 17.43
CA PHE A 204 -3.04 -9.53 18.19
C PHE A 204 -3.74 -9.03 19.46
N LYS A 205 -5.03 -9.35 19.66
CA LYS A 205 -5.71 -9.13 20.95
C LYS A 205 -5.09 -9.93 22.12
N LYS A 206 -4.31 -10.97 21.82
CA LYS A 206 -3.70 -11.86 22.81
C LYS A 206 -2.23 -11.55 23.12
N LEU A 207 -1.66 -10.55 22.43
CA LEU A 207 -0.34 -9.99 22.73
C LEU A 207 -0.47 -8.87 23.75
#